data_AF-A0A7Y4ZMY3-F1
#
_entry.id   AF-A0A7Y4ZMY3-F1
#
_cell.length_a   1.000
_cell.length_b   1.000
_cell.length_c   1.000
_cell.angle_alpha   90.00
_cell.angle_beta   90.00
_cell.angle_gamma   90.00
#
_symmetry.space_group_name_H-M   'P 1'
#
loop_
_entity.id
_entity.type
_entity.pdbx_description
1 polymer ?
#
loop_
_entity_poly.entity_id
_entity_poly.type
_entity_poly.pdbx_seq_one_letter_code
_entity_poly.pdbx_strand_id
1 'polypeptide(L)'
;MTKPRITRIVAATAATLALLVGAIGLLHTPLGKPWLMKIGGCPIDESPASAEKSRVKTVRVERGTEVAPAHAALGFQLETLDREGVRAWASDNSVQCTEKREATFFACKHVSAAALHRSTGADEVDFTFRPGDRKLVSVTTYRFGLSVAEARSGFDTATVSLARDLGEAHTRRDTESLAAPYATASLAYRYRDLLVDVTATNLPGKGVGLMESYVSAVD
;
A
#
# COMPACT_ATOMS: atom_id res chain seq x y z
N MET A 1 18.27 0.82 51.93
CA MET A 1 18.90 -0.06 50.92
C MET A 1 20.36 0.36 50.74
N THR A 2 21.31 -0.57 50.86
CA THR A 2 22.74 -0.27 50.81
C THR A 2 23.20 0.04 49.38
N LYS A 3 23.83 1.20 49.18
CA LYS A 3 24.46 1.70 47.93
C LYS A 3 25.05 0.62 47.00
N PRO A 4 25.86 -0.36 47.47
CA PRO A 4 26.47 -1.36 46.59
C PRO A 4 25.50 -2.33 45.90
N ARG A 5 24.30 -2.57 46.45
CA ARG A 5 23.28 -3.41 45.80
C ARG A 5 22.61 -2.71 44.62
N ILE A 6 22.41 -1.40 44.73
CA ILE A 6 21.80 -0.59 43.66
C ILE A 6 22.76 -0.50 42.46
N THR A 7 24.06 -0.29 42.70
CA THR A 7 25.07 -0.21 41.62
C THR A 7 25.19 -1.52 40.84
N ARG A 8 25.10 -2.68 41.50
CA ARG A 8 25.15 -3.99 40.83
C ARG A 8 23.92 -4.27 39.99
N ILE A 9 22.73 -3.89 40.48
CA ILE A 9 21.49 -4.04 39.72
C ILE A 9 21.54 -3.16 38.48
N VAL A 10 21.90 -1.88 38.61
CA VAL A 10 22.00 -0.95 37.47
C VAL A 10 23.03 -1.43 36.44
N ALA A 11 24.19 -1.92 36.88
CA ALA A 11 25.22 -2.45 35.99
C ALA A 11 24.74 -3.70 35.24
N ALA A 12 24.05 -4.62 35.91
CA ALA A 12 23.48 -5.81 35.29
C ALA A 12 22.40 -5.43 34.25
N THR A 13 21.50 -4.50 34.59
CA THR A 13 20.45 -4.03 33.67
C THR A 13 21.06 -3.35 32.44
N ALA A 14 22.06 -2.48 32.63
CA ALA A 14 22.74 -1.80 31.53
C ALA A 14 23.47 -2.79 30.60
N ALA A 15 24.12 -3.81 31.16
CA ALA A 15 24.78 -4.85 30.39
C ALA A 15 23.78 -5.71 29.58
N THR A 16 22.65 -6.07 30.18
CA THR A 16 21.57 -6.80 29.47
C THR A 16 20.97 -5.97 28.34
N LEU A 17 20.71 -4.68 28.56
CA LEU A 17 20.24 -3.78 27.51
C LEU A 17 21.26 -3.65 26.38
N ALA A 18 22.54 -3.44 26.69
CA ALA A 18 23.59 -3.34 25.68
C ALA A 18 23.70 -4.63 24.83
N LEU A 19 23.56 -5.80 25.46
CA LEU A 19 23.53 -7.09 24.75
C LEU A 19 22.31 -7.22 23.84
N LEU A 20 21.11 -6.82 24.30
CA LEU A 20 19.91 -6.84 23.48
C LEU A 20 20.00 -5.90 22.29
N VAL A 21 20.47 -4.67 22.49
CA VAL A 21 20.68 -3.71 21.40
C VAL A 21 21.72 -4.23 20.41
N GLY A 22 22.82 -4.82 20.90
CA GLY A 22 23.83 -5.44 20.06
C GLY A 22 23.29 -6.61 19.23
N ALA A 23 22.47 -7.48 19.84
CA ALA A 23 21.86 -8.62 19.15
C ALA A 23 20.84 -8.18 18.08
N ILE A 24 20.00 -7.19 18.39
CA ILE A 24 19.04 -6.61 17.42
C ILE A 24 19.79 -5.92 16.28
N GLY A 25 20.82 -5.14 16.60
CA GLY A 25 21.67 -4.49 15.60
C GLY A 25 22.33 -5.50 14.67
N LEU A 26 22.86 -6.61 15.21
CA LEU A 26 23.47 -7.68 14.41
C LEU A 26 22.47 -8.34 13.47
N LEU A 27 21.24 -8.59 13.93
CA LEU A 27 20.16 -9.16 13.11
C LEU A 27 19.78 -8.29 11.91
N HIS A 28 20.08 -6.98 11.92
CA HIS A 28 19.84 -6.07 10.80
C HIS A 28 21.04 -5.90 9.85
N THR A 29 22.19 -6.51 10.17
CA THR A 29 23.36 -6.51 9.27
C THR A 29 23.21 -7.57 8.16
N PRO A 30 24.01 -7.50 7.07
CA PRO A 30 24.02 -8.52 6.02
C PRO A 30 24.30 -9.94 6.52
N LEU A 31 25.06 -10.08 7.62
CA LEU A 31 25.39 -11.36 8.24
C LEU A 31 24.25 -11.92 9.10
N GLY A 32 23.43 -11.05 9.72
CA GLY A 32 22.30 -11.44 10.56
C GLY A 32 21.00 -11.67 9.78
N LYS A 33 20.88 -11.08 8.58
CA LYS A 33 19.68 -11.17 7.72
C LYS A 33 19.28 -12.62 7.37
N PRO A 34 20.18 -13.56 7.04
CA PRO A 34 19.82 -14.96 6.79
C PRO A 34 19.26 -15.68 8.03
N TRP A 35 19.73 -15.32 9.23
CA TRP A 35 19.20 -15.84 10.48
C TRP A 35 17.82 -15.25 10.79
N LEU A 36 17.65 -13.94 10.60
CA LEU A 36 16.35 -13.30 10.73
C LEU A 36 15.33 -13.91 9.75
N MET A 37 15.75 -14.24 8.52
CA MET A 37 14.92 -14.97 7.55
C MET A 37 14.54 -16.38 8.03
N LYS A 38 15.44 -17.12 8.69
CA LYS A 38 15.16 -18.46 9.25
C LYS A 38 14.25 -18.43 10.48
N ILE A 39 14.27 -17.35 11.25
CA ILE A 39 13.43 -17.17 12.45
C ILE A 39 12.09 -16.46 12.09
N GLY A 40 11.92 -16.08 10.82
CA GLY A 40 10.70 -15.45 10.29
C GLY A 40 10.95 -14.09 9.65
N GLY A 41 11.69 -14.04 8.53
CA GLY A 41 11.85 -12.81 7.76
C GLY A 41 10.48 -12.32 7.31
N CYS A 42 10.09 -11.09 7.68
CA CYS A 42 8.70 -10.57 7.57
C CYS A 42 7.65 -11.66 7.83
N PRO A 43 7.34 -11.97 9.11
CA PRO A 43 6.71 -13.20 9.56
C PRO A 43 5.20 -13.26 9.29
N ILE A 44 4.75 -12.95 8.08
CA ILE A 44 3.37 -13.17 7.69
C ILE A 44 3.34 -13.83 6.32
N ASP A 45 3.57 -15.15 6.31
CA ASP A 45 2.85 -16.03 5.38
C ASP A 45 1.37 -15.96 5.77
N GLU A 46 0.74 -14.84 5.44
CA GLU A 46 -0.67 -14.61 5.73
C GLU A 46 -1.49 -15.45 4.76
N SER A 47 -2.34 -16.33 5.27
CA SER A 47 -3.32 -17.01 4.42
C SER A 47 -4.23 -15.96 3.76
N PRO A 48 -4.78 -16.24 2.56
CA PRO A 48 -5.71 -15.31 1.91
C PRO A 48 -6.88 -14.91 2.82
N ALA A 49 -7.38 -15.85 3.63
CA ALA A 49 -8.44 -15.59 4.60
C ALA A 49 -8.04 -14.64 5.73
N SER A 50 -6.81 -14.73 6.23
CA SER A 50 -6.32 -13.78 7.25
C SER A 50 -6.12 -12.38 6.65
N ALA A 51 -5.57 -12.29 5.44
CA ALA A 51 -5.41 -11.02 4.74
C ALA A 51 -6.77 -10.33 4.51
N GLU A 52 -7.80 -11.09 4.13
CA GLU A 52 -9.16 -10.59 4.00
C GLU A 52 -9.75 -10.12 5.34
N LYS A 53 -9.54 -10.89 6.42
CA LYS A 53 -9.98 -10.48 7.76
C LYS A 53 -9.32 -9.17 8.21
N SER A 54 -8.03 -9.03 7.94
CA SER A 54 -7.27 -7.81 8.20
C SER A 54 -7.82 -6.64 7.37
N ARG A 55 -8.12 -6.85 6.08
CA ARG A 55 -8.78 -5.85 5.21
C ARG A 55 -10.11 -5.41 5.80
N VAL A 56 -11.04 -6.34 6.06
CA VAL A 56 -12.38 -6.03 6.60
C VAL A 56 -12.28 -5.25 7.91
N LYS A 57 -11.36 -5.63 8.80
CA LYS A 57 -11.12 -4.91 10.06
C LYS A 57 -10.67 -3.47 9.81
N THR A 58 -9.66 -3.27 8.96
CA THR A 58 -9.15 -1.93 8.63
C THR A 58 -10.24 -1.08 8.00
N VAL A 59 -10.96 -1.63 7.02
CA VAL A 59 -11.97 -0.87 6.31
C VAL A 59 -13.14 -0.49 7.22
N ARG A 60 -13.55 -1.36 8.15
CA ARG A 60 -14.58 -1.02 9.14
C ARG A 60 -14.20 0.16 10.02
N VAL A 61 -12.92 0.35 10.31
CA VAL A 61 -12.41 1.47 11.12
C VAL A 61 -12.32 2.75 10.31
N GLU A 62 -11.90 2.65 9.04
CA GLU A 62 -11.61 3.80 8.19
C GLU A 62 -12.84 4.34 7.45
N ARG A 63 -13.84 3.51 7.17
CA ARG A 63 -14.99 3.90 6.34
C ARG A 63 -15.82 5.00 6.99
N GLY A 64 -16.23 5.97 6.18
CA GLY A 64 -17.22 6.97 6.59
C GLY A 64 -18.65 6.44 6.50
N THR A 65 -19.61 7.36 6.58
CA THR A 65 -21.05 7.03 6.62
C THR A 65 -21.75 7.22 5.28
N GLU A 66 -21.18 8.01 4.39
CA GLU A 66 -21.76 8.38 3.10
C GLU A 66 -21.44 7.35 2.02
N VAL A 67 -22.31 7.21 1.04
CA VAL A 67 -22.10 6.32 -0.12
C VAL A 67 -21.23 7.02 -1.15
N ALA A 68 -20.27 6.31 -1.73
CA ALA A 68 -19.44 6.86 -2.78
C ALA A 68 -20.29 7.25 -4.01
N PRO A 69 -20.12 8.45 -4.59
CA PRO A 69 -20.86 8.85 -5.78
C PRO A 69 -20.54 8.00 -7.02
N ALA A 70 -19.36 7.37 -7.05
CA ALA A 70 -18.91 6.48 -8.10
C ALA A 70 -18.01 5.36 -7.55
N HIS A 71 -18.04 4.19 -8.20
CA HIS A 71 -17.36 2.96 -7.73
C HIS A 71 -16.30 2.41 -8.71
N ALA A 72 -16.01 3.14 -9.79
CA ALA A 72 -15.04 2.72 -10.78
C ALA A 72 -13.61 3.03 -10.31
N ALA A 73 -12.82 1.99 -10.07
CA ALA A 73 -11.41 2.05 -9.73
C ALA A 73 -10.57 1.96 -11.01
N LEU A 74 -10.14 3.09 -11.58
CA LEU A 74 -9.30 3.13 -12.80
C LEU A 74 -9.86 2.36 -14.01
N GLY A 75 -11.18 2.25 -14.10
CA GLY A 75 -11.88 1.50 -15.15
C GLY A 75 -12.33 0.09 -14.72
N PHE A 76 -11.95 -0.35 -13.52
CA PHE A 76 -12.38 -1.63 -12.96
C PHE A 76 -13.56 -1.44 -12.00
N GLN A 77 -14.54 -2.34 -12.08
CA GLN A 77 -15.65 -2.37 -11.14
C GLN A 77 -15.31 -3.29 -9.97
N LEU A 78 -15.13 -2.71 -8.79
CA LEU A 78 -15.02 -3.46 -7.54
C LEU A 78 -16.31 -4.24 -7.28
N GLU A 79 -16.21 -5.35 -6.53
CA GLU A 79 -17.29 -6.29 -6.18
C GLU A 79 -17.94 -7.05 -7.34
N THR A 80 -17.76 -6.60 -8.59
CA THR A 80 -18.35 -7.22 -9.77
C THR A 80 -17.32 -8.00 -10.57
N LEU A 81 -16.16 -7.39 -10.85
CA LEU A 81 -15.12 -7.99 -11.68
C LEU A 81 -14.50 -9.18 -10.96
N ASP A 82 -14.15 -10.21 -11.71
CA ASP A 82 -13.43 -11.38 -11.21
C ASP A 82 -12.09 -11.54 -11.91
N ARG A 83 -11.42 -12.65 -11.60
CA ARG A 83 -10.09 -12.96 -12.11
C ARG A 83 -10.06 -13.16 -13.62
N GLU A 84 -11.12 -13.75 -14.18
CA GLU A 84 -11.21 -13.99 -15.62
C GLU A 84 -11.36 -12.66 -16.36
N GLY A 85 -12.15 -11.74 -15.81
CA GLY A 85 -12.23 -10.36 -16.29
C GLY A 85 -10.88 -9.64 -16.27
N VAL A 86 -10.09 -9.77 -15.20
CA VAL A 86 -8.74 -9.16 -15.15
C VAL A 86 -7.77 -9.83 -16.13
N ARG A 87 -7.85 -11.15 -16.33
CA ARG A 87 -7.03 -11.84 -17.36
C ARG A 87 -7.39 -11.40 -18.77
N ALA A 88 -8.69 -11.25 -19.05
CA ALA A 88 -9.17 -10.76 -20.34
C ALA A 88 -8.65 -9.33 -20.59
N TRP A 89 -8.82 -8.43 -19.62
CA TRP A 89 -8.26 -7.08 -19.69
C TRP A 89 -6.75 -7.08 -19.93
N ALA A 90 -6.01 -7.91 -19.19
CA ALA A 90 -4.55 -8.00 -19.33
C ALA A 90 -4.16 -8.48 -20.73
N SER A 91 -4.86 -9.49 -21.27
CA SER A 91 -4.66 -9.97 -22.64
C SER A 91 -4.94 -8.88 -23.67
N ASP A 92 -6.08 -8.21 -23.57
CA ASP A 92 -6.50 -7.15 -24.51
C ASP A 92 -5.53 -5.96 -24.53
N ASN A 93 -4.86 -5.70 -23.40
CA ASN A 93 -3.90 -4.62 -23.24
C ASN A 93 -2.43 -5.08 -23.34
N SER A 94 -2.18 -6.35 -23.69
CA SER A 94 -0.82 -6.93 -23.74
C SER A 94 0.00 -6.75 -22.45
N VAL A 95 -0.67 -6.82 -21.30
CA VAL A 95 -0.09 -6.65 -19.96
C VAL A 95 0.27 -8.03 -19.38
N GLN A 96 1.47 -8.14 -18.82
CA GLN A 96 1.91 -9.35 -18.15
C GLN A 96 1.58 -9.29 -16.66
N CYS A 97 0.83 -10.29 -16.18
CA CYS A 97 0.43 -10.42 -14.78
C CYS A 97 0.97 -11.70 -14.16
N THR A 98 1.42 -11.62 -12.90
CA THR A 98 1.82 -12.76 -12.08
C THR A 98 0.77 -13.02 -11.01
N GLU A 99 0.27 -14.25 -10.93
CA GLU A 99 -0.68 -14.66 -9.90
C GLU A 99 0.04 -15.18 -8.65
N LYS A 100 -0.48 -14.83 -7.47
CA LYS A 100 0.03 -15.28 -6.17
C LYS A 100 -1.12 -15.60 -5.23
N ARG A 101 -0.79 -16.23 -4.09
CA ARG A 101 -1.72 -16.49 -2.96
C ARG A 101 -3.01 -17.19 -3.41
N GLU A 102 -2.87 -18.36 -4.04
CA GLU A 102 -4.00 -19.13 -4.57
C GLU A 102 -4.89 -18.31 -5.54
N ALA A 103 -4.24 -17.50 -6.37
CA ALA A 103 -4.88 -16.59 -7.32
C ALA A 103 -5.89 -15.63 -6.64
N THR A 104 -5.60 -15.16 -5.42
CA THR A 104 -6.31 -14.02 -4.80
C THR A 104 -5.59 -12.70 -5.00
N PHE A 105 -4.41 -12.73 -5.62
CA PHE A 105 -3.60 -11.55 -5.86
C PHE A 105 -2.92 -11.64 -7.22
N PHE A 106 -3.05 -10.59 -8.03
CA PHE A 106 -2.43 -10.46 -9.34
C PHE A 106 -1.58 -9.20 -9.33
N ALA A 107 -0.30 -9.31 -9.71
CA ALA A 107 0.59 -8.18 -9.91
C ALA A 107 0.93 -8.05 -11.40
N CYS A 108 0.57 -6.94 -12.01
CA CYS A 108 0.72 -6.66 -13.42
C CYS A 108 1.78 -5.56 -13.62
N LYS A 109 2.78 -5.80 -14.47
CA LYS A 109 3.93 -4.88 -14.63
C LYS A 109 3.80 -4.02 -15.89
N HIS A 110 4.39 -2.82 -15.83
CA HIS A 110 4.55 -1.90 -16.96
C HIS A 110 3.23 -1.61 -17.70
N VAL A 111 2.21 -1.24 -16.93
CA VAL A 111 0.87 -0.97 -17.46
C VAL A 111 0.82 0.43 -18.05
N SER A 112 0.52 0.53 -19.34
CA SER A 112 0.47 1.82 -20.04
C SER A 112 -0.68 2.70 -19.56
N ALA A 113 -0.55 4.01 -19.78
CA ALA A 113 -1.62 4.97 -19.50
C ALA A 113 -2.91 4.67 -20.28
N ALA A 114 -2.81 4.12 -21.50
CA ALA A 114 -3.98 3.79 -22.31
C ALA A 114 -4.80 2.62 -21.73
N ALA A 115 -4.17 1.74 -20.97
CA ALA A 115 -4.81 0.57 -20.37
C ALA A 115 -5.53 0.89 -19.04
N LEU A 116 -5.29 2.07 -18.45
CA LEU A 116 -5.83 2.50 -17.17
C LEU A 116 -6.61 3.79 -17.33
N HIS A 117 -7.87 3.79 -16.92
CA HIS A 117 -8.69 4.98 -17.04
C HIS A 117 -8.19 6.09 -16.09
N ARG A 118 -7.94 7.29 -16.64
CA ARG A 118 -7.51 8.51 -15.91
C ARG A 118 -6.18 8.37 -15.18
N SER A 119 -5.29 7.51 -15.67
CA SER A 119 -3.95 7.33 -15.12
C SER A 119 -2.88 7.79 -16.11
N THR A 120 -1.73 8.14 -15.57
CA THR A 120 -0.49 8.36 -16.33
C THR A 120 0.27 7.05 -16.62
N GLY A 121 -0.35 5.89 -16.39
CA GLY A 121 0.29 4.58 -16.42
C GLY A 121 0.88 4.20 -15.07
N ALA A 122 1.34 2.95 -14.94
CA ALA A 122 1.87 2.39 -13.71
C ALA A 122 3.02 1.42 -13.97
N ASP A 123 4.02 1.43 -13.10
CA ASP A 123 5.09 0.41 -13.10
C ASP A 123 4.55 -0.93 -12.62
N GLU A 124 3.59 -0.90 -11.70
CA GLU A 124 2.85 -2.06 -11.22
C GLU A 124 1.38 -1.71 -10.95
N VAL A 125 0.49 -2.66 -11.25
CA VAL A 125 -0.92 -2.65 -10.84
C VAL A 125 -1.21 -3.95 -10.12
N ASP A 126 -1.66 -3.84 -8.89
CA ASP A 126 -2.07 -4.95 -8.04
C ASP A 126 -3.59 -5.06 -8.02
N PHE A 127 -4.08 -6.28 -8.25
CA PHE A 127 -5.49 -6.63 -8.09
C PHE A 127 -5.62 -7.64 -6.95
N THR A 128 -6.50 -7.36 -5.99
CA THR A 128 -6.80 -8.28 -4.89
C THR A 128 -8.23 -8.76 -4.98
N PHE A 129 -8.42 -10.07 -4.84
CA PHE A 129 -9.72 -10.73 -4.92
C PHE A 129 -10.09 -11.34 -3.57
N ARG A 130 -11.35 -11.19 -3.17
CA ARG A 130 -11.88 -11.83 -1.97
C ARG A 130 -11.77 -13.35 -2.11
N PRO A 131 -11.22 -14.07 -1.10
CA PRO A 131 -11.04 -15.52 -1.21
C PRO A 131 -12.33 -16.32 -1.42
N GLY A 132 -13.45 -15.87 -0.83
CA GLY A 132 -14.72 -16.60 -0.83
C GLY A 132 -15.40 -16.64 -2.21
N ASP A 133 -15.68 -15.47 -2.79
CA ASP A 133 -16.43 -15.32 -4.05
C ASP A 133 -15.55 -14.94 -5.26
N ARG A 134 -14.25 -14.70 -5.02
CA ARG A 134 -13.26 -14.31 -6.04
C ARG A 134 -13.57 -12.99 -6.75
N LYS A 135 -14.36 -12.11 -6.13
CA LYS A 135 -14.62 -10.76 -6.61
C LYS A 135 -13.50 -9.79 -6.28
N LEU A 136 -13.27 -8.84 -7.17
CA LEU A 136 -12.24 -7.82 -7.04
C LEU A 136 -12.59 -6.86 -5.92
N VAL A 137 -11.75 -6.79 -4.89
CA VAL A 137 -11.96 -5.93 -3.71
C VAL A 137 -10.96 -4.79 -3.61
N SER A 138 -9.86 -4.85 -4.38
CA SER A 138 -8.89 -3.76 -4.42
C SER A 138 -8.15 -3.70 -5.75
N VAL A 139 -7.88 -2.47 -6.18
CA VAL A 139 -6.94 -2.13 -7.25
C VAL A 139 -5.97 -1.10 -6.70
N THR A 140 -4.67 -1.37 -6.82
CA THR A 140 -3.63 -0.41 -6.43
C THR A 140 -2.63 -0.24 -7.54
N THR A 141 -2.29 0.99 -7.87
CA THR A 141 -1.24 1.31 -8.84
C THR A 141 -0.02 1.87 -8.13
N TYR A 142 1.15 1.60 -8.69
CA TYR A 142 2.41 2.13 -8.22
C TYR A 142 3.22 2.68 -9.38
N ARG A 143 3.82 3.84 -9.14
CA ARG A 143 4.89 4.42 -9.95
C ARG A 143 6.07 4.70 -9.04
N PHE A 144 7.27 4.40 -9.50
CA PHE A 144 8.50 4.53 -8.72
C PHE A 144 9.52 5.36 -9.48
N GLY A 145 10.51 5.91 -8.76
CA GLY A 145 11.62 6.61 -9.40
C GLY A 145 11.26 7.93 -10.06
N LEU A 146 10.08 8.50 -9.78
CA LEU A 146 9.64 9.74 -10.38
C LEU A 146 10.49 10.93 -9.90
N SER A 147 10.67 11.92 -10.76
CA SER A 147 11.09 13.25 -10.31
C SER A 147 9.98 13.90 -9.47
N VAL A 148 10.34 14.91 -8.67
CA VAL A 148 9.35 15.68 -7.88
C VAL A 148 8.30 16.33 -8.80
N ALA A 149 8.70 16.80 -9.98
CA ALA A 149 7.79 17.42 -10.95
C ALA A 149 6.79 16.41 -11.53
N GLU A 150 7.26 15.22 -11.93
CA GLU A 150 6.40 14.15 -12.44
C GLU A 150 5.43 13.63 -11.38
N ALA A 151 5.90 13.47 -10.14
CA ALA A 151 5.05 13.04 -9.04
C ALA A 151 4.00 14.09 -8.67
N ARG A 152 4.36 15.38 -8.69
CA ARG A 152 3.40 16.49 -8.52
C ARG A 152 2.32 16.45 -9.59
N SER A 153 2.73 16.40 -10.87
CA SER A 153 1.80 16.33 -11.99
C SER A 153 0.87 15.12 -11.91
N GLY A 154 1.40 13.94 -11.58
CA GLY A 154 0.60 12.73 -11.39
C GLY A 154 -0.39 12.85 -10.22
N PHE A 155 0.06 13.38 -9.08
CA PHE A 155 -0.78 13.61 -7.90
C PHE A 155 -1.89 14.65 -8.17
N ASP A 156 -1.57 15.75 -8.85
CA ASP A 156 -2.54 16.79 -9.21
C ASP A 156 -3.57 16.26 -10.22
N THR A 157 -3.13 15.44 -11.18
CA THR A 157 -4.02 14.75 -12.12
C THR A 157 -5.01 13.83 -11.38
N ALA A 158 -4.51 13.01 -10.44
CA ALA A 158 -5.36 12.17 -9.61
C ALA A 158 -6.31 13.01 -8.74
N THR A 159 -5.82 14.14 -8.19
CA THR A 159 -6.63 15.07 -7.39
C THR A 159 -7.84 15.58 -8.19
N VAL A 160 -7.61 16.14 -9.38
CA VAL A 160 -8.68 16.70 -10.22
C VAL A 160 -9.64 15.60 -10.69
N SER A 161 -9.10 14.46 -11.10
CA SER A 161 -9.90 13.32 -11.56
C SER A 161 -10.81 12.78 -10.46
N LEU A 162 -10.26 12.55 -9.26
CA LEU A 162 -11.03 12.04 -8.13
C LEU A 162 -12.02 13.08 -7.62
N ALA A 163 -11.66 14.36 -7.61
CA ALA A 163 -12.57 15.42 -7.17
C ALA A 163 -13.81 15.51 -8.06
N ARG A 164 -13.66 15.31 -9.37
CA ARG A 164 -14.78 15.26 -10.31
C ARG A 164 -15.70 14.06 -10.05
N ASP A 165 -15.13 12.91 -9.72
CA ASP A 165 -15.88 11.65 -9.63
C ASP A 165 -16.48 11.41 -8.23
N LEU A 166 -15.82 11.91 -7.17
CA LEU A 166 -16.16 11.65 -5.77
C LEU A 166 -16.51 12.92 -4.99
N GLY A 167 -16.16 14.11 -5.47
CA GLY A 167 -16.26 15.37 -4.72
C GLY A 167 -14.99 15.67 -3.92
N GLU A 168 -15.07 16.52 -2.89
CA GLU A 168 -13.88 16.89 -2.11
C GLU A 168 -13.32 15.72 -1.29
N ALA A 169 -11.98 15.67 -1.18
CA ALA A 169 -11.31 14.67 -0.36
C ALA A 169 -11.59 14.89 1.13
N HIS A 170 -11.74 13.79 1.88
CA HIS A 170 -11.97 13.85 3.34
C HIS A 170 -10.70 14.26 4.08
N THR A 171 -9.53 13.95 3.52
CA THR A 171 -8.23 14.39 4.03
C THR A 171 -7.31 14.67 2.87
N ARG A 172 -6.55 15.76 2.98
CA ARG A 172 -5.63 16.23 1.95
C ARG A 172 -4.36 16.80 2.58
N ARG A 173 -3.22 16.45 2.00
CA ARG A 173 -1.91 17.05 2.24
C ARG A 173 -1.25 17.29 0.90
N ASP A 174 -0.99 18.56 0.60
CA ASP A 174 -0.51 19.00 -0.70
C ASP A 174 0.98 18.66 -0.96
N THR A 175 1.39 18.88 -2.21
CA THR A 175 2.71 18.52 -2.72
C THR A 175 3.78 19.61 -2.54
N GLU A 176 3.46 20.69 -1.83
CA GLU A 176 4.35 21.85 -1.64
C GLU A 176 5.70 21.43 -1.04
N SER A 177 5.68 20.60 0.00
CA SER A 177 6.88 20.12 0.68
C SER A 177 7.49 18.85 0.07
N LEU A 178 6.96 18.33 -1.05
CA LEU A 178 7.34 17.00 -1.59
C LEU A 178 8.84 16.89 -1.97
N ALA A 179 9.53 18.01 -2.17
CA ALA A 179 10.97 18.02 -2.41
C ALA A 179 11.80 17.62 -1.17
N ALA A 180 11.26 17.74 0.05
CA ALA A 180 11.98 17.39 1.27
C ALA A 180 12.09 15.86 1.44
N PRO A 181 13.17 15.37 2.08
CA PRO A 181 13.35 13.94 2.38
C PRO A 181 12.17 13.35 3.14
N TYR A 182 11.62 12.24 2.67
CA TYR A 182 10.48 11.54 3.27
C TYR A 182 9.19 12.36 3.35
N ALA A 183 9.12 13.51 2.66
CA ALA A 183 7.88 14.23 2.54
C ALA A 183 6.84 13.40 1.79
N THR A 184 5.63 13.37 2.33
CA THR A 184 4.49 12.69 1.73
C THR A 184 3.38 13.70 1.48
N ALA A 185 2.89 13.74 0.24
CA ALA A 185 1.59 14.30 -0.10
C ALA A 185 0.54 13.19 -0.12
N SER A 186 -0.70 13.47 0.26
CA SER A 186 -1.75 12.45 0.36
C SER A 186 -3.14 12.98 0.11
N LEU A 187 -3.99 12.17 -0.53
CA LEU A 187 -5.44 12.32 -0.61
C LEU A 187 -6.08 11.08 -0.03
N ALA A 188 -7.17 11.28 0.71
CA ALA A 188 -7.95 10.19 1.27
C ALA A 188 -9.44 10.47 1.12
N TYR A 189 -10.15 9.49 0.57
CA TYR A 189 -11.61 9.43 0.49
C TYR A 189 -12.09 8.26 1.35
N ARG A 190 -13.10 8.52 2.18
CA ARG A 190 -13.58 7.58 3.20
C ARG A 190 -15.10 7.45 3.10
N TYR A 191 -15.58 6.73 2.09
CA TYR A 191 -17.00 6.39 1.98
C TYR A 191 -17.30 5.07 2.70
N ARG A 192 -18.58 4.84 2.94
CA ARG A 192 -19.12 3.63 3.56
C ARG A 192 -18.80 2.37 2.76
N ASP A 193 -18.71 2.48 1.44
CA ASP A 193 -18.55 1.39 0.50
C ASP A 193 -17.31 1.50 -0.40
N LEU A 194 -16.53 2.57 -0.27
CA LEU A 194 -15.28 2.77 -1.00
C LEU A 194 -14.25 3.57 -0.18
N LEU A 195 -13.02 3.06 -0.11
CA LEU A 195 -11.85 3.83 0.33
C LEU A 195 -10.96 4.11 -0.88
N VAL A 196 -10.47 5.34 -0.99
CA VAL A 196 -9.46 5.71 -1.99
C VAL A 196 -8.33 6.45 -1.30
N ASP A 197 -7.10 6.05 -1.60
CA ASP A 197 -5.88 6.70 -1.11
C ASP A 197 -4.95 7.01 -2.27
N VAL A 198 -4.48 8.25 -2.36
CA VAL A 198 -3.39 8.64 -3.26
C VAL A 198 -2.25 9.15 -2.40
N THR A 199 -1.04 8.65 -2.58
CA THR A 199 0.13 9.12 -1.84
C THR A 199 1.31 9.32 -2.77
N ALA A 200 1.98 10.46 -2.66
CA ALA A 200 3.28 10.69 -3.27
C ALA A 200 4.31 10.83 -2.15
N THR A 201 5.35 9.98 -2.11
CA THR A 201 6.38 10.00 -1.06
C THR A 201 7.78 10.09 -1.65
N ASN A 202 8.54 11.09 -1.22
CA ASN A 202 9.92 11.26 -1.63
C ASN A 202 10.85 10.34 -0.84
N LEU A 203 11.48 9.39 -1.53
CA LEU A 203 12.44 8.47 -0.96
C LEU A 203 13.86 8.90 -1.38
N PRO A 204 14.69 9.42 -0.45
CA PRO A 204 16.02 9.90 -0.77
C PRO A 204 16.85 8.84 -1.52
N GLY A 205 17.43 9.24 -2.66
CA GLY A 205 18.22 8.34 -3.52
C GLY A 205 17.41 7.34 -4.35
N LYS A 206 16.07 7.33 -4.25
CA LYS A 206 15.16 6.47 -5.01
C LYS A 206 14.11 7.23 -5.83
N GLY A 207 14.06 8.55 -5.69
CA GLY A 207 13.03 9.38 -6.32
C GLY A 207 11.72 9.37 -5.53
N VAL A 208 10.64 9.81 -6.17
CA VAL A 208 9.31 9.85 -5.57
C VAL A 208 8.50 8.62 -6.00
N GLY A 209 7.90 7.94 -5.03
CA GLY A 209 6.90 6.91 -5.28
C GLY A 209 5.51 7.53 -5.30
N LEU A 210 4.69 7.23 -6.31
CA LEU A 210 3.27 7.59 -6.37
C LEU A 210 2.44 6.31 -6.32
N MET A 211 1.53 6.24 -5.36
CA MET A 211 0.59 5.14 -5.17
C MET A 211 -0.83 5.69 -5.24
N GLU A 212 -1.71 4.97 -5.92
CA GLU A 212 -3.15 5.23 -5.92
C GLU A 212 -3.88 3.90 -5.69
N SER A 213 -4.66 3.81 -4.62
CA SER A 213 -5.33 2.60 -4.15
C SER A 213 -6.82 2.82 -4.01
N TYR A 214 -7.59 1.85 -4.50
CA TYR A 214 -9.04 1.77 -4.35
C TYR A 214 -9.34 0.46 -3.63
N VAL A 215 -10.16 0.54 -2.58
CA VAL A 215 -10.53 -0.62 -1.76
C VAL A 215 -12.03 -0.59 -1.51
N SER A 216 -12.70 -1.70 -1.80
CA SER A 216 -14.11 -1.88 -1.46
C SER A 216 -14.28 -1.88 0.05
N ALA A 217 -15.27 -1.12 0.53
CA ALA A 217 -15.64 -1.05 1.94
C ALA A 217 -16.91 -1.81 2.31
N VAL A 218 -17.37 -2.65 1.39
CA VAL A 218 -18.45 -3.62 1.65
C VAL A 218 -17.88 -4.77 2.48
N ASP A 219 -18.58 -5.09 3.57
CA ASP A 219 -18.28 -6.21 4.49
C ASP A 219 -19.23 -7.40 4.30
#